data_AF-A0A5Q4YVJ9-F1
#
_entry.id   AF-A0A5Q4YVJ9-F1
#
_cell.length_a   1.000
_cell.length_b   1.000
_cell.length_c   1.000
_cell.angle_alpha   90.00
_cell.angle_beta   90.00
_cell.angle_gamma   90.00
#
_symmetry.space_group_name_H-M   'P 1'
#
loop_
_entity.id
_entity.type
_entity.pdbx_description
1 polymer ?
#
loop_
_entity_poly.entity_id
_entity_poly.type
_entity_poly.pdbx_seq_one_letter_code
_entity_poly.pdbx_strand_id
1 'polypeptide(L)'
;MTEDYFLDTIRVSFQEYSLALGNWKIGTRHVRPQDIVSTALCTVEGARDDITGAGQTHAAQALCSGIAPDMRQMLTVKDCDHYDLFTGPKWRDVIHPALSAFWRSIR
;
A
#
# COMPACT_ATOMS: atom_id res chain seq x y z
N MET A 1 10.69 -17.77 10.81
CA MET A 1 9.57 -16.96 11.32
C MET A 1 9.01 -17.70 12.53
N THR A 2 8.80 -17.04 13.67
CA THR A 2 8.25 -17.69 14.85
C THR A 2 6.73 -17.84 14.72
N GLU A 3 6.15 -18.77 15.48
CA GLU A 3 4.69 -18.94 15.59
C GLU A 3 4.02 -17.64 16.07
N ASP A 4 4.60 -16.98 17.07
CA ASP A 4 4.10 -15.72 17.63
C ASP A 4 3.95 -14.63 16.56
N TYR A 5 4.93 -14.48 15.66
CA TYR A 5 4.85 -13.50 14.58
C TYR A 5 3.66 -13.76 13.65
N PHE A 6 3.39 -15.02 13.33
CA PHE A 6 2.27 -15.39 12.47
C PHE A 6 0.93 -15.11 13.14
N LEU A 7 0.79 -15.51 14.41
CA LEU A 7 -0.43 -15.29 15.20
C LEU A 7 -0.69 -13.80 15.42
N ASP A 8 0.35 -13.01 15.70
CA ASP A 8 0.23 -11.56 15.84
C ASP A 8 -0.18 -10.90 14.52
N THR A 9 0.35 -11.37 13.38
CA THR A 9 -0.05 -10.85 12.06
C THR A 9 -1.53 -11.07 11.81
N ILE A 10 -2.03 -12.30 12.07
CA ILE A 10 -3.46 -12.62 11.97
C ILE A 10 -4.27 -11.71 12.88
N ARG A 11 -3.92 -11.65 14.16
CA ARG A 11 -4.67 -10.88 15.15
C ARG A 11 -4.71 -9.39 14.78
N VAL A 12 -3.56 -8.75 14.63
CA VAL A 12 -3.45 -7.29 14.46
C VAL A 12 -3.95 -6.83 13.09
N SER A 13 -3.60 -7.53 12.01
CA SER A 13 -3.89 -7.07 10.65
C SER A 13 -5.24 -7.54 10.14
N PHE A 14 -5.63 -8.79 10.44
CA PHE A 14 -6.81 -9.43 9.84
C PHE A 14 -8.02 -9.51 10.78
N GLN A 15 -7.84 -9.53 12.10
CA GLN A 15 -8.97 -9.60 13.05
C GLN A 15 -9.27 -8.25 13.69
N GLU A 16 -8.26 -7.57 14.20
CA GLU A 16 -8.41 -6.31 14.94
C GLU A 16 -8.34 -5.07 14.04
N TYR A 17 -7.80 -5.22 12.83
CA TYR A 17 -7.62 -4.13 11.87
C TYR A 17 -6.93 -2.91 12.49
N SER A 18 -5.95 -3.14 13.38
CA SER A 18 -5.55 -2.15 14.38
C SER A 18 -5.00 -0.87 13.76
N LEU A 19 -4.31 -0.99 12.62
CA LEU A 19 -3.80 0.15 11.84
C LEU A 19 -4.94 0.96 11.23
N ALA A 20 -5.88 0.29 10.57
CA ALA A 20 -7.00 0.93 9.89
C ALA A 20 -7.96 1.62 10.87
N LEU A 21 -8.16 1.04 12.06
CA LEU A 21 -8.96 1.65 13.13
C LEU A 21 -8.18 2.67 13.97
N GLY A 22 -6.89 2.88 13.70
CA GLY A 22 -6.05 3.85 14.40
C GLY A 22 -5.84 3.55 15.88
N ASN A 23 -5.98 2.28 16.30
CA ASN A 23 -5.79 1.86 17.69
C ASN A 23 -4.44 1.12 17.90
N TRP A 24 -3.68 0.88 16.84
CA TRP A 24 -2.39 0.17 16.93
C TRP A 24 -1.34 0.98 17.71
N LYS A 25 -0.71 0.32 18.67
CA LYS A 25 0.38 0.86 19.50
C LYS A 25 1.56 -0.09 19.52
N ILE A 26 2.76 0.49 19.49
CA ILE A 26 4.03 -0.21 19.74
C ILE A 26 4.64 0.43 21.00
N GLY A 27 4.57 -0.30 22.11
CA GLY A 27 4.85 0.26 23.44
C GLY A 27 3.90 1.42 23.75
N THR A 28 4.45 2.61 24.01
CA THR A 28 3.68 3.83 24.29
C THR A 28 3.32 4.64 23.05
N ARG A 29 3.84 4.29 21.87
CA ARG A 29 3.67 5.08 20.64
C ARG A 29 2.50 4.55 19.81
N HIS A 30 1.67 5.45 19.32
CA HIS A 30 0.64 5.10 18.34
C HIS A 30 1.25 5.02 16.94
N VAL A 31 0.78 4.08 16.13
CA VAL A 31 1.08 4.04 14.70
C VAL A 31 0.07 4.94 13.98
N ARG A 32 0.54 6.05 13.38
CA ARG A 32 -0.29 7.12 12.81
C ARG A 32 0.14 7.42 11.37
N PRO A 33 -0.44 6.76 10.35
CA PRO A 33 -0.09 7.02 8.95
C PRO A 33 -0.36 8.47 8.52
N GLN A 34 -1.32 9.17 9.15
CA GLN A 34 -1.61 10.57 8.85
C GLN A 34 -0.46 11.52 9.19
N ASP A 35 0.48 11.11 10.05
CA ASP A 35 1.62 11.94 10.44
C ASP A 35 2.76 11.88 9.39
N ILE A 36 2.62 11.06 8.34
CA ILE A 36 3.53 11.02 7.21
C ILE A 36 3.26 12.24 6.32
N VAL A 37 4.22 13.17 6.26
CA VAL A 37 4.07 14.45 5.52
C VAL A 37 5.22 14.77 4.57
N SER A 38 6.36 14.10 4.70
CA SER A 38 7.63 14.47 4.03
C SER A 38 8.05 13.50 2.92
N THR A 39 7.12 12.71 2.39
CA THR A 39 7.38 11.77 1.30
C THR A 39 6.15 11.62 0.41
N ALA A 40 6.36 11.13 -0.81
CA ALA A 40 5.30 10.83 -1.76
C ALA A 40 4.80 9.38 -1.62
N LEU A 41 3.56 9.13 -2.07
CA LEU A 41 2.90 7.82 -2.00
C LEU A 41 2.28 7.44 -3.34
N CYS A 42 2.79 6.35 -3.93
CA CYS A 42 2.15 5.69 -5.06
C CYS A 42 1.57 4.35 -4.62
N THR A 43 0.31 4.08 -4.93
CA THR A 43 -0.32 2.77 -4.71
C THR A 43 -0.66 2.13 -6.06
N VAL A 44 -0.31 0.84 -6.21
CA VAL A 44 -0.52 0.08 -7.44
C VAL A 44 -1.35 -1.17 -7.13
N GLU A 45 -2.45 -1.35 -7.86
CA GLU A 45 -3.33 -2.53 -7.73
C GLU A 45 -3.45 -3.27 -9.07
N GLY A 46 -3.61 -4.58 -9.00
CA GLY A 46 -4.00 -5.41 -10.13
C GLY A 46 -5.51 -5.60 -10.14
N ALA A 47 -6.19 -5.30 -11.25
CA ALA A 47 -7.65 -5.41 -11.33
C ALA A 47 -8.17 -6.86 -11.21
N ARG A 48 -7.27 -7.85 -11.27
CA ARG A 48 -7.54 -9.29 -11.12
C ARG A 48 -6.68 -9.92 -10.02
N ASP A 49 -6.15 -9.12 -9.10
CA ASP A 49 -5.48 -9.63 -7.90
C ASP A 49 -6.53 -10.29 -6.99
N ASP A 50 -6.36 -11.59 -6.75
CA ASP A 50 -7.21 -12.42 -5.90
C ASP A 50 -6.62 -12.64 -4.49
N ILE A 51 -5.43 -12.12 -4.23
CA ILE A 51 -4.74 -12.15 -2.94
C ILE A 51 -5.01 -10.87 -2.16
N THR A 52 -4.87 -9.72 -2.81
CA THR A 52 -5.23 -8.41 -2.23
C THR A 52 -6.48 -7.87 -2.93
N GLY A 53 -7.55 -7.70 -2.16
CA GLY A 53 -8.84 -7.30 -2.72
C GLY A 53 -8.80 -5.88 -3.29
N ALA A 54 -9.63 -5.61 -4.30
CA ALA A 54 -9.77 -4.29 -4.90
C ALA A 54 -9.99 -3.19 -3.85
N GLY A 55 -9.19 -2.13 -3.92
CA GLY A 55 -9.22 -0.99 -3.01
C GLY A 55 -8.41 -1.16 -1.71
N GLN A 56 -7.92 -2.37 -1.38
CA GLN A 56 -7.14 -2.57 -0.16
C GLN A 56 -5.80 -1.82 -0.17
N THR A 57 -5.09 -1.83 -1.31
CA THR A 57 -3.83 -1.08 -1.44
C THR A 57 -4.12 0.42 -1.54
N HIS A 58 -5.15 0.81 -2.28
CA HIS A 58 -5.55 2.21 -2.41
C HIS A 58 -6.06 2.81 -1.08
N ALA A 59 -6.53 2.01 -0.12
CA ALA A 59 -6.89 2.48 1.22
C ALA A 59 -5.74 3.20 1.95
N ALA A 60 -4.48 2.88 1.62
CA ALA A 60 -3.32 3.61 2.14
C ALA A 60 -3.36 5.11 1.82
N GLN A 61 -3.99 5.52 0.71
CA GLN A 61 -4.14 6.93 0.34
C GLN A 61 -5.00 7.72 1.33
N ALA A 62 -6.02 7.07 1.91
CA ALA A 62 -6.86 7.66 2.94
C ALA A 62 -6.18 7.65 4.31
N LEU A 63 -5.43 6.58 4.64
CA LEU A 63 -4.69 6.48 5.89
C LEU A 63 -3.56 7.52 5.95
N CYS A 64 -2.80 7.69 4.88
CA CYS A 64 -1.69 8.65 4.78
C CYS A 64 -2.18 10.05 4.39
N SER A 65 -3.17 10.57 5.10
CA SER A 65 -3.84 11.84 4.78
C SER A 65 -2.97 13.09 4.92
N GLY A 66 -1.83 13.00 5.63
CA GLY A 66 -0.85 14.08 5.74
C GLY A 66 -0.01 14.32 4.48
N ILE A 67 0.01 13.38 3.53
CA ILE A 67 0.75 13.53 2.28
C ILE A 67 -0.03 14.45 1.34
N ALA A 68 0.65 15.46 0.80
CA ALA A 68 0.04 16.43 -0.11
C ALA A 68 -0.59 15.75 -1.35
N PRO A 69 -1.74 16.22 -1.86
CA PRO A 69 -2.43 15.58 -2.99
C PRO A 69 -1.58 15.43 -4.27
N ASP A 70 -0.70 16.40 -4.55
CA ASP A 70 0.23 16.39 -5.67
C ASP A 70 1.41 15.43 -5.49
N MET A 71 1.62 14.94 -4.27
CA MET A 71 2.60 13.91 -3.93
C MET A 71 1.99 12.50 -3.86
N ARG A 72 0.75 12.31 -4.33
CA ARG A 72 0.02 11.04 -4.30
C ARG A 72 -0.39 10.58 -5.69
N GLN A 73 -0.27 9.27 -5.94
CA GLN A 73 -0.74 8.65 -7.18
C GLN A 73 -1.36 7.27 -6.92
N MET A 74 -2.46 6.97 -7.62
CA MET A 74 -3.08 5.64 -7.66
C MET A 74 -2.99 5.09 -9.07
N LEU A 75 -2.61 3.82 -9.22
CA LEU A 75 -2.59 3.10 -10.48
C LEU A 75 -3.31 1.76 -10.31
N THR A 76 -4.36 1.50 -11.10
CA THR A 76 -4.98 0.18 -11.19
C THR A 76 -4.73 -0.40 -12.58
N VAL A 77 -4.08 -1.56 -12.66
CA VAL A 77 -3.69 -2.18 -13.93
C VAL A 77 -4.73 -3.21 -14.34
N LYS A 78 -5.36 -3.00 -15.51
CA LYS A 78 -6.34 -3.93 -16.08
C LYS A 78 -5.68 -5.26 -16.46
N ASP A 79 -6.40 -6.37 -16.24
CA ASP A 79 -5.97 -7.73 -16.58
C ASP A 79 -4.59 -8.05 -15.98
N CYS A 80 -4.37 -7.63 -14.74
CA CYS A 80 -3.15 -7.82 -13.96
C CYS A 80 -3.53 -8.58 -12.70
N ASP A 81 -2.97 -9.76 -12.52
CA ASP A 81 -3.07 -10.51 -11.27
C ASP A 81 -2.01 -10.07 -10.24
N HIS A 82 -1.93 -10.79 -9.12
CA HIS A 82 -0.97 -10.50 -8.06
C HIS A 82 0.49 -10.58 -8.51
N TYR A 83 0.85 -11.55 -9.35
CA TYR A 83 2.25 -11.79 -9.72
C TYR A 83 2.70 -10.92 -10.89
N ASP A 84 1.77 -10.55 -11.76
CA ASP A 84 1.94 -9.54 -12.80
C ASP A 84 2.35 -8.16 -12.23
N LEU A 85 1.95 -7.87 -10.98
CA LEU A 85 2.34 -6.63 -10.29
C LEU A 85 3.85 -6.51 -10.05
N PHE A 86 4.58 -7.63 -10.03
CA PHE A 86 5.99 -7.66 -9.66
C PHE A 86 6.88 -8.21 -10.77
N THR A 87 6.31 -8.96 -11.73
CA THR A 87 7.07 -9.67 -12.76
C THR A 87 6.35 -9.65 -14.12
N GLY A 88 7.03 -10.13 -15.16
CA GLY A 88 6.40 -10.30 -16.47
C GLY A 88 6.15 -9.01 -17.26
N PRO A 89 5.35 -9.10 -18.34
CA PRO A 89 5.09 -7.97 -19.25
C PRO A 89 4.38 -6.80 -18.58
N LYS A 90 3.38 -7.04 -17.70
CA LYS A 90 2.66 -5.96 -16.99
C LYS A 90 3.61 -5.11 -16.16
N TRP A 91 4.51 -5.75 -15.41
CA TRP A 91 5.56 -5.04 -14.69
C TRP A 91 6.46 -4.22 -15.63
N ARG A 92 7.05 -4.85 -16.65
CA ARG A 92 8.04 -4.20 -17.53
C ARG A 92 7.47 -3.06 -18.36
N ASP A 93 6.27 -3.26 -18.89
CA ASP A 93 5.73 -2.42 -19.95
C ASP A 93 4.73 -1.37 -19.41
N VAL A 94 4.19 -1.58 -18.19
CA VAL A 94 3.18 -0.69 -17.59
C VAL A 94 3.63 -0.15 -16.24
N ILE A 95 3.87 -1.03 -15.26
CA ILE A 95 4.02 -0.62 -13.84
C ILE A 95 5.36 0.07 -13.60
N HIS A 96 6.46 -0.55 -14.00
CA HIS A 96 7.80 0.01 -13.78
C HIS A 96 7.99 1.37 -14.48
N PRO A 97 7.57 1.56 -15.75
CA PRO A 97 7.58 2.87 -16.38
C PRO A 97 6.74 3.92 -15.63
N ALA A 98 5.53 3.55 -15.18
CA ALA A 98 4.66 4.46 -14.43
C ALA A 98 5.26 4.88 -13.09
N LEU A 99 5.82 3.95 -12.32
CA LEU A 99 6.54 4.25 -11.07
C LEU A 99 7.76 5.14 -11.34
N SER A 100 8.54 4.84 -12.38
CA SER A 100 9.70 5.66 -12.76
C SER A 100 9.31 7.08 -13.12
N ALA A 101 8.20 7.27 -13.83
CA ALA A 101 7.67 8.59 -14.18
C ALA A 101 7.22 9.36 -12.93
N PHE A 102 6.48 8.72 -12.03
CA PHE A 102 6.05 9.31 -10.76
C PHE A 102 7.24 9.78 -9.91
N TRP A 103 8.22 8.92 -9.64
CA TRP A 103 9.36 9.31 -8.80
C TRP A 103 10.23 10.39 -9.43
N ARG A 104 10.22 10.53 -10.77
CA ARG A 104 10.86 11.66 -11.45
C ARG A 104 10.07 12.96 -11.34
N SER A 105 8.74 12.92 -11.24
CA SER A 105 7.90 14.12 -11.12
C SER A 105 7.85 14.71 -9.72
N ILE A 106 8.20 13.93 -8.69
CA ILE A 106 8.25 14.36 -7.29
C ILE A 106 9.56 15.12 -6.94
N ARG A 107 10.50 15.23 -7.89
CA ARG A 107 11.78 15.95 -7.70
C ARG A 107 11.66 17.45 -7.89
#